data_AF-A0A973JH49-F1
#
_entry.id   AF-A0A973JH49-F1
#
_cell.length_a   1.000
_cell.length_b   1.000
_cell.length_c   1.000
_cell.angle_alpha   90.00
_cell.angle_beta   90.00
_cell.angle_gamma   90.00
#
_symmetry.space_group_name_H-M   'P 1'
#
loop_
_entity.id
_entity.type
_entity.pdbx_description
1 polymer ?
#
loop_
_entity_poly.entity_id
_entity_poly.type
_entity_poly.pdbx_seq_one_letter_code
_entity_poly.pdbx_strand_id
1 'polypeptide(L)'
;MVGSGLTLAAIAVAVLALAGAVVAAMAAARARRAVSDERSRADGLERRFGGLLSVGRDGVVVHTPAGRIVLVNDAAAVMLDVSARGAVGAGLGDLAVAWV
;
A
#
# COMPACT_ATOMS: atom_id res chain seq x y z
N MET A 1 38.30 -38.58 32.37
CA MET A 1 37.08 -38.92 31.58
C MET A 1 36.01 -37.82 31.55
N VAL A 2 36.33 -36.55 31.87
CA VAL A 2 35.31 -35.47 32.00
C VAL A 2 35.12 -34.65 30.70
N GLY A 3 36.01 -34.78 29.71
CA GLY A 3 36.05 -33.90 28.54
C GLY A 3 35.02 -34.16 27.43
N SER A 4 34.46 -35.37 27.33
CA SER A 4 33.57 -35.77 26.23
C SER A 4 32.10 -35.35 26.41
N GLY A 5 31.63 -35.16 27.64
CA GLY A 5 30.28 -34.67 27.91
C GLY A 5 30.10 -33.18 27.59
N LEU A 6 31.16 -32.40 27.80
CA LEU A 6 31.13 -30.94 27.65
C LEU A 6 31.14 -30.51 26.16
N THR A 7 31.83 -31.26 25.30
CA THR A 7 31.83 -31.02 23.85
C THR A 7 30.48 -31.37 23.21
N LEU A 8 29.85 -32.48 23.62
CA LEU A 8 28.51 -32.83 23.14
C LEU A 8 27.46 -31.78 23.55
N ALA A 9 27.53 -31.29 24.79
CA ALA A 9 26.66 -30.22 25.26
C ALA A 9 26.88 -28.92 24.47
N ALA A 10 28.13 -28.54 24.21
CA ALA A 10 28.46 -27.35 23.41
C ALA A 10 27.93 -27.45 21.97
N ILE A 11 28.07 -28.62 21.34
CA ILE A 11 27.55 -28.87 19.99
C ILE A 11 26.02 -28.79 19.99
N ALA A 12 25.35 -29.40 20.98
CA ALA A 12 23.89 -29.35 21.08
C ALA A 12 23.37 -27.91 21.25
N VAL A 13 24.04 -27.10 22.08
CA VAL A 13 23.70 -25.67 22.25
C VAL A 13 23.93 -24.90 20.95
N ALA A 14 25.04 -25.14 20.26
CA ALA A 14 25.34 -24.48 18.99
C ALA A 14 24.30 -24.83 17.90
N VAL A 15 23.87 -26.10 17.83
CA VAL A 15 22.83 -26.56 16.89
C VAL A 15 21.48 -25.91 17.22
N LEU A 16 21.09 -25.87 18.49
CA LEU A 16 19.85 -25.21 18.92
C LEU A 16 19.88 -23.70 18.64
N ALA A 17 21.00 -23.04 18.91
CA ALA A 17 21.18 -21.62 18.61
C ALA A 17 21.09 -21.35 17.09
N LEU A 18 21.73 -22.19 16.27
CA LEU A 18 21.67 -22.08 14.82
C LEU A 18 20.24 -22.32 14.30
N ALA A 19 19.54 -23.34 14.80
CA ALA A 19 18.15 -23.61 14.45
C ALA A 19 17.24 -22.43 14.82
N GLY A 20 17.42 -21.86 16.02
CA GLY A 20 16.70 -20.66 16.46
C GLY A 20 16.98 -19.44 15.57
N ALA A 21 18.24 -19.22 15.20
CA ALA A 21 18.63 -18.13 14.32
C ALA A 21 18.01 -18.27 12.91
N VAL A 22 17.97 -19.50 12.38
CA VAL A 22 17.33 -19.79 11.08
C VAL A 22 15.83 -19.52 11.14
N VAL A 23 15.13 -19.96 12.20
CA VAL A 23 13.70 -19.69 12.39
C VAL A 23 13.44 -18.19 12.50
N ALA A 24 14.23 -17.46 13.30
CA ALA A 24 14.10 -16.01 13.44
C ALA A 24 14.35 -15.27 12.12
N ALA A 25 15.38 -15.68 11.36
CA ALA A 25 15.67 -15.11 10.05
C ALA A 25 14.54 -15.34 9.04
N MET A 26 13.97 -16.56 9.02
CA MET A 26 12.81 -16.86 8.16
C MET A 26 11.56 -16.06 8.56
N ALA A 27 11.29 -15.92 9.86
CA ALA A 27 10.17 -15.12 10.35
C ALA A 27 10.33 -13.64 9.97
N ALA A 28 11.53 -13.08 10.14
CA ALA A 28 11.84 -11.72 9.74
C ALA A 28 11.74 -11.53 8.22
N ALA A 29 12.20 -12.50 7.42
CA ALA A 29 12.07 -12.46 5.96
C ALA A 29 10.60 -12.52 5.52
N ARG A 30 9.78 -13.36 6.16
CA ARG A 30 8.35 -13.48 5.87
C ARG A 30 7.59 -12.20 6.20
N ALA A 31 7.89 -11.56 7.34
CA ALA A 31 7.30 -10.28 7.71
C ALA A 31 7.63 -9.19 6.67
N ARG A 32 8.88 -9.11 6.22
CA ARG A 32 9.29 -8.16 5.16
C ARG A 32 8.60 -8.43 3.83
N ARG A 33 8.45 -9.70 3.44
CA ARG A 33 7.73 -10.09 2.22
C ARG A 33 6.25 -9.72 2.30
N ALA A 34 5.58 -9.97 3.42
CA ALA A 34 4.17 -9.59 3.59
C ALA A 34 3.94 -8.09 3.41
N VAL A 35 4.82 -7.24 3.97
CA VAL A 35 4.76 -5.79 3.77
C VAL A 35 5.04 -5.40 2.32
N SER A 36 5.99 -6.05 1.66
CA SER A 36 6.31 -5.80 0.25
C SER A 36 5.19 -6.21 -0.70
N ASP A 37 4.55 -7.35 -0.44
CA ASP A 37 3.45 -7.88 -1.25
C ASP A 37 2.23 -6.97 -1.15
N GLU A 38 1.94 -6.47 0.06
CA GLU A 38 0.82 -5.55 0.27
C GLU A 38 1.05 -4.22 -0.46
N ARG A 39 2.26 -3.65 -0.38
CA ARG A 39 2.63 -2.45 -1.14
C ARG A 39 2.50 -2.68 -2.65
N SER A 40 3.01 -3.81 -3.14
CA SER A 40 2.93 -4.15 -4.56
C SER A 40 1.48 -4.32 -5.04
N ARG A 41 0.60 -4.87 -4.18
CA ARG A 41 -0.84 -4.93 -4.45
C ARG A 41 -1.49 -3.55 -4.47
N ALA A 42 -1.21 -2.70 -3.48
CA ALA A 42 -1.71 -1.34 -3.44
C ALA A 42 -1.30 -0.56 -4.70
N ASP A 43 -0.01 -0.58 -5.05
CA ASP A 43 0.51 0.05 -6.26
C ASP A 43 -0.14 -0.50 -7.54
N GLY A 44 -0.38 -1.82 -7.58
CA GLY A 44 -1.05 -2.49 -8.70
C GLY A 44 -2.50 -2.06 -8.85
N LEU A 45 -3.21 -1.90 -7.74
CA LEU A 45 -4.58 -1.39 -7.71
C LEU A 45 -4.63 0.08 -8.13
N GLU A 46 -3.76 0.94 -7.57
CA GLU A 46 -3.69 2.36 -7.93
C GLU A 46 -3.46 2.56 -9.43
N ARG A 47 -2.50 1.82 -10.01
CA ARG A 47 -2.26 1.88 -11.48
C ARG A 47 -3.46 1.43 -12.28
N ARG A 48 -4.15 0.36 -11.84
CA ARG A 48 -5.31 -0.17 -12.56
C ARG A 48 -6.52 0.77 -12.45
N PHE A 49 -6.79 1.32 -11.28
CA PHE A 49 -7.86 2.29 -11.06
C PHE A 49 -7.56 3.60 -11.80
N GLY A 50 -6.32 4.10 -11.75
CA GLY A 50 -5.90 5.26 -12.53
C GLY A 50 -6.09 5.04 -14.03
N GLY A 51 -5.69 3.88 -14.54
CA GLY A 51 -5.91 3.49 -15.93
C GLY A 51 -7.40 3.47 -16.32
N LEU A 52 -8.25 2.84 -15.51
CA LEU A 52 -9.69 2.80 -15.77
C LEU A 52 -10.33 4.19 -15.77
N LEU A 53 -9.97 5.04 -14.79
CA LEU A 53 -10.49 6.40 -14.67
C LEU A 53 -10.02 7.32 -15.80
N SER A 54 -8.84 7.07 -16.37
CA SER A 54 -8.32 7.83 -17.53
C SER A 54 -8.97 7.46 -18.86
N VAL A 55 -9.56 6.26 -18.98
CA VAL A 55 -10.19 5.78 -20.23
C VAL A 55 -11.69 6.06 -20.26
N GLY A 56 -12.32 6.24 -19.10
CA GLY A 56 -13.75 6.52 -18.99
C GLY A 56 -14.13 7.88 -19.59
N ARG A 57 -15.25 7.92 -20.33
CA ARG A 57 -15.85 9.19 -20.79
C ARG A 57 -16.65 9.91 -19.71
N ASP A 58 -17.03 9.19 -18.66
CA ASP A 58 -17.82 9.74 -17.56
C ASP A 58 -16.91 10.54 -16.62
N GLY A 59 -17.40 11.71 -16.21
CA GLY A 59 -16.74 12.51 -15.19
C GLY A 59 -16.94 11.87 -13.81
N VAL A 60 -15.83 11.56 -13.14
CA VAL A 60 -15.81 11.03 -11.77
C VAL A 60 -15.12 12.01 -10.83
N VAL A 61 -15.85 12.42 -9.79
CA VAL A 61 -15.33 13.16 -8.65
C VAL A 61 -15.55 12.32 -7.40
N VAL A 62 -14.49 12.11 -6.63
CA VAL A 62 -14.56 11.45 -5.32
C VAL A 62 -14.27 12.49 -4.25
N HIS A 63 -15.09 12.50 -3.20
CA HIS A 63 -14.93 13.43 -2.09
C HIS A 63 -15.05 12.71 -0.75
N THR A 64 -14.52 13.32 0.30
CA THR A 64 -14.73 12.87 1.69
C THR A 64 -16.17 13.13 2.13
N PRO A 65 -16.64 12.52 3.23
CA PRO A 65 -17.94 12.85 3.82
C PRO A 65 -18.10 14.33 4.18
N ALA A 66 -17.00 15.03 4.45
CA ALA A 66 -16.97 16.48 4.69
C ALA A 66 -17.00 17.32 3.39
N GLY A 67 -17.16 16.67 2.23
CA GLY A 67 -17.23 17.34 0.94
C GLY A 67 -15.88 17.83 0.40
N ARG A 68 -14.74 17.30 0.87
CA ARG A 68 -13.43 17.67 0.31
C ARG A 68 -13.06 16.74 -0.83
N ILE A 69 -12.74 17.29 -2.00
CA ILE A 69 -12.39 16.51 -3.19
C ILE A 69 -11.08 15.77 -2.94
N VAL A 70 -11.06 14.46 -3.20
CA VAL A 70 -9.88 13.60 -3.07
C VAL A 70 -9.39 13.06 -4.41
N LEU A 71 -10.27 12.99 -5.40
CA LEU A 71 -9.92 12.57 -6.76
C LEU A 71 -10.86 13.23 -7.77
N VAL A 72 -10.28 13.62 -8.90
CA VAL A 72 -10.98 14.06 -10.11
C VAL A 72 -10.32 13.34 -11.29
N ASN A 73 -11.09 12.59 -12.08
CA ASN A 73 -10.55 12.01 -13.31
C ASN A 73 -10.48 13.04 -14.44
N ASP A 74 -9.76 12.71 -15.52
CA ASP A 74 -9.53 13.65 -16.63
C ASP A 74 -10.84 14.12 -17.29
N ALA A 75 -11.82 13.22 -17.44
CA ALA A 75 -13.13 13.57 -17.99
C ALA A 75 -13.86 14.60 -17.12
N ALA A 76 -13.88 14.43 -15.79
CA ALA A 76 -14.48 15.41 -14.89
C ALA A 76 -13.73 16.74 -14.90
N ALA A 77 -12.39 16.71 -14.94
CA ALA A 77 -11.57 17.92 -15.01
C ALA A 77 -11.94 18.77 -16.24
N VAL A 78 -12.12 18.12 -17.40
CA VAL A 78 -12.57 18.79 -18.64
C VAL A 78 -14.00 19.29 -18.53
N MET A 79 -14.93 18.48 -18.03
CA MET A 79 -16.35 18.86 -17.91
C MET A 79 -16.56 20.04 -16.96
N LEU A 80 -15.78 20.11 -15.90
CA LEU A 80 -15.87 21.13 -14.86
C LEU A 80 -14.97 22.36 -15.13
N ASP A 81 -14.17 22.32 -16.20
CA ASP A 81 -13.17 23.34 -16.54
C ASP A 81 -12.20 23.64 -15.37
N VAL A 82 -11.72 22.58 -14.71
CA VAL A 82 -10.77 22.66 -13.60
C VAL A 82 -9.55 21.79 -13.84
N SER A 83 -8.42 22.13 -13.24
CA SER A 83 -7.29 21.21 -13.18
C SER A 83 -7.52 20.16 -12.10
N ALA A 84 -7.32 18.87 -12.41
CA ALA A 84 -7.47 17.79 -11.43
C ALA A 84 -6.63 18.02 -10.16
N ARG A 85 -5.37 18.48 -10.32
CA ARG A 85 -4.47 18.78 -9.20
C ARG A 85 -4.95 19.97 -8.36
N GLY A 86 -5.52 21.00 -8.99
CA GLY A 86 -6.03 22.17 -8.28
C GLY A 86 -7.38 21.93 -7.59
N ALA A 87 -8.16 20.98 -8.10
CA ALA A 87 -9.45 20.60 -7.51
C ALA A 87 -9.28 19.72 -6.26
N VAL A 88 -8.22 18.90 -6.19
CA VAL A 88 -7.95 18.08 -4.99
C VAL A 88 -7.77 18.97 -3.76
N GLY A 89 -8.53 18.67 -2.72
CA GLY A 89 -8.57 19.42 -1.48
C GLY A 89 -9.54 20.60 -1.49
N ALA A 90 -10.13 21.00 -2.62
CA ALA A 90 -11.19 21.99 -2.65
C ALA A 90 -12.50 21.43 -2.07
N GLY A 91 -13.43 22.31 -1.69
CA GLY A 91 -14.78 21.92 -1.32
C GLY A 91 -15.59 21.54 -2.55
N LEU A 92 -16.39 20.48 -2.45
CA LEU A 92 -17.28 20.04 -3.53
C LEU A 92 -18.29 21.14 -3.90
N GLY A 93 -18.72 21.93 -2.93
CA GLY A 93 -19.61 23.07 -3.14
C GLY A 93 -18.95 24.29 -3.79
N ASP A 94 -17.61 24.33 -3.88
CA ASP A 94 -16.89 25.41 -4.54
C ASP A 94 -16.87 25.21 -6.08
N LEU A 95 -17.24 24.01 -6.54
CA LEU A 95 -17.40 23.73 -7.96
C LEU A 95 -18.66 24.43 -8.47
N ALA A 96 -18.53 25.17 -9.57
CA ALA A 96 -19.61 25.94 -10.19
C ALA A 96 -20.59 25.04 -10.98
N VAL A 97 -21.15 24.01 -10.33
CA VAL A 97 -22.10 23.07 -10.94
C VAL A 97 -23.33 22.86 -10.07
N ALA A 98 -24.45 22.63 -10.73
CA ALA A 98 -25.69 22.22 -10.08
C ALA A 98 -25.65 20.72 -9.85
N TRP A 99 -25.59 20.31 -8.58
CA TRP A 99 -25.69 18.92 -8.17
C TRP A 99 -27.16 18.48 -8.25
N VAL A 100 -27.43 17.42 -9.02
CA VAL A 100 -28.76 16.79 -9.15
C VAL A 100 -28.87 15.63 -8.18
#